data_AF-A0A9D9AQ84-F1
#
_entry.id   AF-A0A9D9AQ84-F1
#
_cell.length_a   1.000
_cell.length_b   1.000
_cell.length_c   1.000
_cell.angle_alpha   90.00
_cell.angle_beta   90.00
_cell.angle_gamma   90.00
#
_symmetry.space_group_name_H-M   'P 1'
#
loop_
_entity.id
_entity.type
_entity.pdbx_description
1 polymer ?
#
loop_
_entity_poly.entity_id
_entity_poly.type
_entity_poly.pdbx_seq_one_letter_code
_entity_poly.pdbx_strand_id
1 'polypeptide(L)'
;MRCFLPLLLVFTQLSAPLGAQSVMQGYERTGSVYERLAIGTGDAARCEALCDGDHACQAWVWTRPGYYDENAQCALLSSPSTPRLAPGRTTGLSPRLTRQIEASSDRAPTPREIIALQAVDDGPNP
;
A
#
# COMPACT_ATOMS: atom_id res chain seq x y z
N MET A 1 25.46 8.50 50.50
CA MET A 1 24.03 8.75 50.78
C MET A 1 23.28 8.58 49.46
N ARG A 2 22.45 7.54 49.36
CA ARG A 2 21.70 7.16 48.15
C ARG A 2 20.60 8.18 47.89
N CYS A 3 20.42 8.62 46.65
CA CYS A 3 19.14 9.16 46.22
C CYS A 3 18.64 8.39 44.99
N PHE A 4 17.37 8.03 45.11
CA PHE A 4 16.59 7.13 44.28
C PHE A 4 16.19 7.78 42.95
N LEU A 5 16.04 6.92 41.93
CA LEU A 5 15.35 7.12 40.66
C LEU A 5 13.98 7.84 40.80
N PRO A 6 13.53 8.54 39.76
CA PRO A 6 12.46 7.93 38.96
C PRO A 6 12.87 7.92 37.48
N LEU A 7 13.00 6.77 36.85
CA LEU A 7 11.90 6.07 36.16
C LEU A 7 11.07 6.99 35.25
N LEU A 8 11.70 7.94 34.55
CA LEU A 8 11.16 8.43 33.29
C LEU A 8 11.50 7.38 32.22
N LEU A 9 10.63 6.38 32.11
CA LEU A 9 10.43 5.62 30.87
C LEU A 9 10.03 6.65 29.80
N VAL A 10 11.03 7.28 29.18
CA VAL A 10 10.85 7.96 27.90
C VAL A 10 10.59 6.84 26.90
N PHE A 11 9.33 6.40 26.80
CA PHE A 11 8.84 5.70 25.63
C PHE A 11 8.92 6.71 24.48
N THR A 12 10.10 6.79 23.86
CA THR A 12 10.26 7.35 22.53
C THR A 12 9.40 6.50 21.61
N GLN A 13 8.13 6.88 21.46
CA GLN A 13 7.21 6.35 20.46
C GLN A 13 7.80 6.73 19.10
N LEU A 14 8.68 5.88 18.58
CA LEU A 14 9.08 5.93 17.18
C LEU A 14 7.86 5.45 16.39
N SER A 15 6.93 6.35 16.13
CA SER A 15 5.83 6.10 15.21
C SER A 15 6.44 5.86 13.84
N ALA A 16 6.69 4.59 13.51
CA ALA A 16 6.97 4.21 12.14
C ALA A 16 5.77 4.63 11.30
N PRO A 17 5.97 5.27 10.12
CA PRO A 17 4.86 5.45 9.23
C PRO A 17 4.38 4.05 8.84
N LEU A 18 3.16 3.70 9.25
CA LEU A 18 2.38 2.70 8.54
C LEU A 18 2.15 3.30 7.16
N GLY A 19 3.11 3.11 6.25
CA GLY A 19 2.84 3.32 4.84
C GLY A 19 1.58 2.51 4.55
N ALA A 20 0.51 3.20 4.15
CA ALA A 20 -0.75 2.55 3.83
C ALA A 20 -0.51 1.68 2.60
N GLN A 21 -0.05 0.45 2.83
CA GLN A 21 0.24 -0.50 1.77
C GLN A 21 -1.11 -0.73 1.09
N SER A 22 -1.21 -0.35 -0.18
CA SER A 22 -2.45 -0.38 -0.96
C SER A 22 -2.77 -1.82 -1.39
N VAL A 23 -2.76 -2.75 -0.43
CA VAL A 23 -2.88 -4.19 -0.65
C VAL A 23 -4.34 -4.58 -0.60
N MET A 24 -4.82 -5.13 -1.72
CA MET A 24 -6.23 -5.48 -1.92
C MET A 24 -6.37 -6.99 -2.08
N GLN A 25 -7.05 -7.63 -1.14
CA GLN A 25 -7.38 -9.05 -1.20
C GLN A 25 -8.64 -9.29 -2.05
N GLY A 26 -8.64 -10.35 -2.87
CA GLY A 26 -9.74 -10.64 -3.79
C GLY A 26 -9.77 -9.74 -5.02
N TYR A 27 -8.68 -9.03 -5.28
CA TYR A 27 -8.50 -8.17 -6.44
C TYR A 27 -7.19 -8.48 -7.15
N GLU A 28 -7.15 -8.10 -8.42
CA GLU A 28 -5.91 -8.06 -9.19
C GLU A 28 -5.82 -6.76 -9.99
N ARG A 29 -4.59 -6.41 -10.33
CA ARG A 29 -4.29 -5.38 -11.33
C ARG A 29 -3.78 -6.09 -12.58
N THR A 30 -4.19 -5.62 -13.75
CA THR A 30 -3.63 -6.05 -15.05
C THR A 30 -2.65 -5.02 -15.56
N GLY A 31 -2.17 -5.22 -16.78
CA GLY A 31 -1.28 -4.32 -17.48
C GLY A 31 -0.04 -5.08 -17.92
N SER A 32 1.09 -4.39 -17.97
CA SER A 32 2.34 -4.96 -18.46
C SER A 32 3.00 -5.80 -17.38
N VAL A 33 2.72 -7.10 -17.37
CA VAL A 33 3.46 -8.09 -16.58
C VAL A 33 4.78 -8.35 -17.28
N TYR A 34 5.91 -8.06 -16.62
CA TYR A 34 7.24 -8.33 -17.19
C TYR A 34 7.87 -9.60 -16.61
N GLU A 35 7.41 -10.06 -15.45
CA GLU A 35 7.92 -11.28 -14.82
C GLU A 35 6.83 -12.06 -14.09
N ARG A 36 6.94 -13.39 -14.12
CA ARG A 36 6.13 -14.30 -13.30
C ARG A 36 7.04 -15.30 -12.59
N LEU A 37 6.85 -15.44 -11.29
CA LEU A 37 7.66 -16.31 -10.44
C LEU A 37 6.75 -17.26 -9.65
N ALA A 38 7.13 -18.54 -9.59
CA ALA A 38 6.58 -19.46 -8.61
C ALA A 38 7.33 -19.25 -7.28
N ILE A 39 6.62 -18.91 -6.22
CA ILE A 39 7.21 -18.62 -4.89
C ILE A 39 6.90 -19.70 -3.84
N GLY A 40 6.54 -20.90 -4.29
CA GLY A 40 6.26 -22.05 -3.43
C GLY A 40 5.07 -21.81 -2.51
N THR A 41 5.27 -21.96 -1.19
CA THR A 41 4.26 -21.65 -0.16
C THR A 41 4.27 -20.18 0.26
N GLY A 42 4.98 -19.31 -0.46
CA GLY A 42 5.09 -17.89 -0.16
C GLY A 42 3.74 -17.17 -0.16
N ASP A 43 3.60 -16.23 0.77
CA ASP A 43 2.44 -15.36 0.88
C ASP A 43 2.56 -14.10 -0.01
N ALA A 44 1.55 -13.24 0.06
CA ALA A 44 1.52 -11.99 -0.69
C ALA A 44 2.69 -11.06 -0.32
N ALA A 45 3.14 -11.05 0.94
CA ALA A 45 4.23 -10.19 1.41
C ALA A 45 5.57 -10.54 0.73
N ARG A 46 5.79 -11.80 0.35
CA ARG A 46 6.95 -12.18 -0.46
C ARG A 46 6.90 -11.60 -1.88
N CYS A 47 5.72 -11.54 -2.49
CA CYS A 47 5.55 -10.91 -3.81
C CYS A 47 5.71 -9.39 -3.74
N GLU A 48 5.24 -8.78 -2.65
CA GLU A 48 5.49 -7.36 -2.33
C GLU A 48 6.99 -7.07 -2.21
N ALA A 49 7.72 -7.84 -1.40
CA ALA A 49 9.16 -7.65 -1.20
C ALA A 49 9.98 -7.78 -2.50
N LEU A 50 9.57 -8.67 -3.40
CA LEU A 50 10.19 -8.79 -4.73
C LEU A 50 9.98 -7.52 -5.56
N CYS A 51 8.76 -6.97 -5.54
CA CYS A 51 8.45 -5.72 -6.24
C CYS A 51 9.19 -4.53 -5.63
N ASP A 52 9.28 -4.45 -4.31
CA ASP A 52 9.97 -3.36 -3.62
C ASP A 52 11.47 -3.33 -3.89
N GLY A 53 12.07 -4.51 -4.10
CA GLY A 53 13.47 -4.67 -4.48
C GLY A 53 13.79 -4.36 -5.94
N ASP A 54 12.77 -4.16 -6.80
CA ASP A 54 12.94 -3.92 -8.24
C ASP A 54 12.38 -2.56 -8.66
N HIS A 55 13.26 -1.67 -9.11
CA HIS A 55 12.89 -0.34 -9.60
C HIS A 55 11.96 -0.34 -10.83
N ALA A 56 11.97 -1.41 -11.64
CA ALA A 56 11.06 -1.57 -12.77
C ALA A 56 9.65 -1.95 -12.31
N CYS A 57 9.51 -2.52 -11.11
CA CYS A 57 8.22 -2.88 -10.56
C CYS A 57 7.41 -1.65 -10.14
N GLN A 58 6.18 -1.59 -10.64
CA GLN A 58 5.19 -0.60 -10.21
C GLN A 58 4.08 -1.23 -9.37
N ALA A 59 3.73 -2.49 -9.63
CA ALA A 59 2.72 -3.24 -8.88
C ALA A 59 3.00 -4.74 -8.94
N TRP A 60 2.34 -5.49 -8.07
CA TRP A 60 2.46 -6.93 -8.01
C TRP A 60 1.10 -7.61 -7.83
N VAL A 61 1.00 -8.85 -8.30
CA VAL A 61 -0.19 -9.70 -8.10
C VAL A 61 0.28 -11.06 -7.58
N TRP A 62 -0.12 -11.38 -6.37
CA TRP A 62 0.01 -12.69 -5.79
C TRP A 62 -1.25 -13.51 -6.04
N THR A 63 -1.08 -14.75 -6.48
CA THR A 63 -2.15 -15.73 -6.63
C THR A 63 -1.93 -16.86 -5.66
N ARG A 64 -2.97 -17.21 -4.90
CA ARG A 64 -2.92 -18.28 -3.89
C ARG A 64 -2.46 -19.61 -4.51
N PRO A 65 -1.70 -20.42 -3.75
CA PRO A 65 -1.40 -21.79 -4.16
C PRO A 65 -2.71 -22.59 -4.28
N GLY A 66 -2.74 -23.52 -5.23
CA GLY A 66 -3.91 -24.33 -5.58
C GLY A 66 -4.99 -23.60 -6.38
N TYR A 67 -4.83 -22.30 -6.70
CA TYR A 67 -5.81 -21.58 -7.51
C TYR A 67 -5.66 -21.89 -9.02
N TYR A 68 -4.42 -21.92 -9.51
CA TYR A 68 -4.08 -22.38 -10.87
C TYR A 68 -2.93 -23.38 -10.89
N ASP A 69 -1.96 -23.22 -9.99
CA ASP A 69 -0.78 -24.07 -9.82
C ASP A 69 -0.69 -24.47 -8.35
N GLU A 70 0.00 -25.56 -8.04
CA GLU A 70 0.24 -25.99 -6.66
C GLU A 70 1.04 -24.94 -5.88
N ASN A 71 1.93 -24.22 -6.56
CA ASN A 71 2.72 -23.15 -5.99
C ASN A 71 1.99 -21.81 -6.09
N ALA A 72 2.21 -20.96 -5.09
CA ALA A 72 1.83 -19.56 -5.15
C ALA A 72 2.57 -18.87 -6.32
N GLN A 73 1.83 -18.06 -7.08
CA GLN A 73 2.35 -17.37 -8.25
C GLN A 73 2.43 -15.87 -7.96
N CYS A 74 3.55 -15.26 -8.30
CA CYS A 74 3.77 -13.82 -8.25
C CYS A 74 3.90 -13.28 -9.68
N ALA A 75 3.18 -12.22 -10.01
CA ALA A 75 3.36 -11.48 -11.25
C ALA A 75 3.81 -10.05 -10.92
N LEU A 76 4.93 -9.62 -11.50
CA LEU A 76 5.46 -8.27 -11.36
C LEU A 76 5.06 -7.43 -12.58
N LEU A 77 4.52 -6.25 -12.32
CA LEU A 77 3.97 -5.36 -13.33
C LEU A 77 4.78 -4.07 -13.41
N SER A 78 5.17 -3.67 -14.62
CA SER A 78 5.84 -2.39 -14.88
C SER A 78 4.85 -1.27 -15.15
N SER A 79 3.58 -1.60 -15.40
CA SER A 79 2.49 -0.64 -15.56
C SER A 79 1.16 -1.28 -15.15
N PRO A 80 0.61 -0.99 -13.96
CA PRO A 80 -0.69 -1.49 -13.52
C PRO A 80 -1.88 -0.72 -14.11
N SER A 81 -2.99 -1.40 -14.32
CA SER A 81 -4.31 -0.83 -14.66
C SER A 81 -5.03 -0.28 -13.42
N THR A 82 -6.36 -0.28 -13.34
CA THR A 82 -7.14 -0.13 -12.09
C THR A 82 -7.47 -1.51 -11.49
N PRO A 83 -7.69 -1.63 -10.16
CA PRO A 83 -7.95 -2.94 -9.57
C PRO A 83 -9.30 -3.47 -10.03
N ARG A 84 -9.36 -4.77 -10.34
CA ARG A 84 -10.62 -5.46 -10.63
C ARG A 84 -10.78 -6.68 -9.73
N LEU A 85 -12.03 -7.06 -9.47
CA LEU A 85 -12.35 -8.24 -8.67
C LEU A 85 -11.72 -9.49 -9.28
N ALA A 86 -11.00 -10.24 -8.44
CA ALA A 86 -10.35 -11.50 -8.79
C ALA A 86 -10.20 -12.35 -7.51
N PRO A 87 -11.19 -13.20 -7.19
CA PRO A 87 -11.11 -14.10 -6.05
C PRO A 87 -9.84 -14.95 -6.09
N GLY A 88 -9.19 -15.16 -4.95
CA GLY A 88 -7.95 -15.94 -4.89
C GLY A 88 -6.66 -15.20 -5.23
N ARG A 89 -6.76 -13.91 -5.58
CA ARG A 89 -5.62 -13.03 -5.82
C ARG A 89 -5.52 -11.93 -4.78
N THR A 90 -4.32 -11.42 -4.59
CA THR A 90 -4.04 -10.23 -3.78
C THR A 90 -3.08 -9.36 -4.58
N THR A 91 -3.27 -8.05 -4.55
CA THR A 91 -2.46 -7.13 -5.34
C THR A 91 -2.09 -5.91 -4.54
N GLY A 92 -0.92 -5.34 -4.81
CA GLY A 92 -0.43 -4.11 -4.21
C GLY A 92 0.34 -3.25 -5.22
N LEU A 93 0.62 -2.01 -4.81
CA LEU A 93 1.48 -1.09 -5.54
C LEU A 93 2.85 -1.02 -4.87
N SER A 94 3.89 -0.73 -5.65
CA SER A 94 5.21 -0.40 -5.11
C SER A 94 5.14 0.91 -4.29
N PRO A 95 5.96 1.08 -3.25
CA PRO A 95 6.06 2.32 -2.48
C PRO A 95 6.37 3.54 -3.35
N ARG A 96 7.14 3.34 -4.45
CA ARG A 96 7.44 4.40 -5.41
C ARG A 96 6.16 4.89 -6.09
N LEU A 97 5.35 3.97 -6.61
CA LEU A 97 4.12 4.35 -7.32
C LEU A 97 3.07 4.91 -6.36
N THR A 98 2.93 4.35 -5.15
CA THR A 98 2.02 4.88 -4.13
C THR A 98 2.33 6.34 -3.82
N ARG A 99 3.60 6.67 -3.51
CA ARG A 99 4.02 8.07 -3.27
C ARG A 99 3.78 8.96 -4.48
N GLN A 100 3.98 8.45 -5.69
CA GLN A 100 3.74 9.22 -6.91
C GLN A 100 2.24 9.54 -7.09
N ILE A 101 1.36 8.59 -6.78
CA ILE A 101 -0.10 8.79 -6.84
C ILE A 101 -0.55 9.80 -5.78
N GLU A 102 -0.07 9.64 -4.54
CA GLU A 102 -0.33 10.58 -3.44
C GLU A 102 0.08 12.00 -3.84
N ALA A 103 1.33 12.19 -4.26
CA ALA A 103 1.83 13.49 -4.69
C ALA A 103 1.07 14.09 -5.88
N SER A 104 0.54 13.25 -6.79
CA SER A 104 -0.28 13.71 -7.91
C SER A 104 -1.70 14.13 -7.50
N SER A 105 -2.18 13.63 -6.36
CA SER A 105 -3.53 13.93 -5.85
C SER A 105 -3.58 15.24 -5.05
N ASP A 106 -2.44 15.73 -4.58
CA ASP A 106 -2.32 16.87 -3.66
C ASP A 106 -2.46 18.27 -4.32
N ARG A 107 -3.43 18.44 -5.22
CA ARG A 107 -3.73 19.79 -5.75
C ARG A 107 -4.18 20.71 -4.59
N ALA A 108 -3.60 21.90 -4.51
CA ALA A 108 -4.06 22.92 -3.56
C ALA A 108 -5.55 23.27 -3.78
N PRO A 109 -6.37 23.35 -2.70
CA PRO A 109 -7.78 23.65 -2.81
C PRO A 109 -8.00 25.07 -3.36
N THR A 110 -9.02 25.22 -4.19
CA THR A 110 -9.45 26.51 -4.73
C THR A 110 -10.13 27.35 -3.64
N PRO A 111 -10.20 28.69 -3.79
CA PRO A 111 -10.92 29.54 -2.84
C PRO A 111 -12.37 29.10 -2.59
N ARG A 112 -13.05 28.56 -3.61
CA ARG A 112 -14.43 28.04 -3.47
C ARG A 112 -14.49 26.79 -2.60
N GLU A 113 -13.56 25.86 -2.82
CA GLU A 113 -13.46 24.64 -2.00
C GLU A 113 -13.08 24.97 -0.56
N ILE A 114 -12.18 25.94 -0.34
CA ILE A 114 -11.84 26.42 1.00
C ILE A 114 -13.07 26.94 1.73
N ILE A 115 -13.87 27.81 1.10
CA ILE A 115 -15.11 28.34 1.69
C ILE A 115 -16.09 27.21 2.00
N ALA A 116 -16.23 26.23 1.09
CA ALA A 116 -17.12 25.09 1.31
C ALA A 116 -16.68 24.21 2.48
N LEU A 117 -15.38 23.94 2.61
CA LEU A 117 -14.81 23.19 3.74
C LEU A 117 -15.04 23.92 5.06
N GLN A 118 -14.81 25.23 5.11
CA GLN A 118 -15.07 26.06 6.29
C GLN A 118 -16.54 26.00 6.72
N ALA A 119 -17.47 26.09 5.77
CA ALA A 119 -18.90 26.00 6.06
C ALA A 119 -19.33 24.62 6.59
N VAL A 120 -18.64 23.54 6.21
CA VAL A 120 -18.87 22.19 6.78
C VAL A 120 -18.33 22.12 8.21
N ASP A 121 -17.13 22.66 8.44
CA ASP A 121 -16.49 22.66 9.76
C ASP A 121 -17.26 23.51 10.78
N ASP A 122 -17.85 24.62 10.33
CA ASP A 122 -18.66 25.51 11.17
C ASP A 122 -20.01 24.87 11.59
N GLY A 123 -20.45 23.81 10.90
CA GLY A 123 -21.72 23.12 11.16
C GLY A 123 -22.97 24.01 11.00
N PRO A 124 -24.19 23.47 11.17
CA PRO A 124 -25.38 24.32 11.21
C PRO A 124 -25.35 25.15 12.50
N ASN A 125 -25.21 26.47 12.34
CA ASN A 125 -25.34 27.44 13.43
C ASN A 125 -26.73 27.29 14.10
N PRO A 126 -26.84 27.13 15.43
CA PRO A 126 -28.12 27.00 16.12
C PRO A 126 -29.02 28.24 15.99
#